data_AF-A0A920C536-F1
#
_entry.id   AF-A0A920C536-F1
#
_cell.length_a   1.000
_cell.length_b   1.000
_cell.length_c   1.000
_cell.angle_alpha   90.00
_cell.angle_beta   90.00
_cell.angle_gamma   90.00
#
_symmetry.space_group_name_H-M   'P 1'
#
loop_
_entity.id
_entity.type
_entity.pdbx_description
1 polymer ?
#
loop_
_entity_poly.entity_id
_entity_poly.type
_entity_poly.pdbx_seq_one_letter_code
_entity_poly.pdbx_strand_id
1 'polypeptide(L)'
;MKNMKIINDNDLQLRPIQLTEDLSIALPWYQDKEVLYYSEGEGTLPYDITTIERMYNYLTKNGEVYIIEIRISDQWIPIGDATLSNEMIPVVIGHKEFRGKGVGKRVINLLIKRAKELNWKQINVHKIYSYNVASRKMFESLGFTKTENGLDEKGREYSSYKLILDSLGK
;
A
#
# COMPACT_ATOMS: atom_id res chain seq x y z
N MET A 1 2.67 -1.86 -21.91
CA MET A 1 1.63 -2.16 -20.90
C MET A 1 2.30 -2.84 -19.72
N LYS A 2 1.96 -2.49 -18.48
CA LYS A 2 2.47 -3.20 -17.29
C LYS A 2 1.91 -4.63 -17.32
N ASN A 3 2.75 -5.66 -17.28
CA ASN A 3 2.30 -7.06 -17.26
C ASN A 3 1.88 -7.44 -15.84
N MET A 4 0.78 -6.83 -15.36
CA MET A 4 0.26 -7.07 -14.03
C MET A 4 -0.38 -8.45 -13.96
N LYS A 5 -0.15 -9.14 -12.84
CA LYS A 5 -0.69 -10.47 -12.56
C LYS A 5 -1.19 -10.52 -11.12
N ILE A 6 -2.07 -11.47 -10.83
CA ILE A 6 -2.39 -11.80 -9.44
C ILE A 6 -1.13 -12.34 -8.78
N ILE A 7 -0.79 -11.83 -7.61
CA ILE A 7 0.28 -12.35 -6.75
C ILE A 7 -0.33 -12.74 -5.40
N ASN A 8 0.06 -13.89 -4.85
CA ASN A 8 -0.62 -14.48 -3.71
C ASN A 8 0.34 -15.06 -2.66
N ASP A 9 -0.19 -15.18 -1.46
CA ASP A 9 0.39 -15.84 -0.29
C ASP A 9 -0.75 -16.51 0.47
N ASN A 10 -0.96 -17.81 0.28
CA ASN A 10 -2.00 -18.60 0.95
C ASN A 10 -3.42 -18.02 0.77
N ASP A 11 -4.02 -17.54 1.86
CA ASP A 11 -5.34 -16.92 1.94
C ASP A 11 -5.34 -15.41 1.62
N LEU A 12 -4.21 -14.84 1.18
CA LEU A 12 -4.10 -13.44 0.77
C LEU A 12 -3.69 -13.35 -0.69
N GLN A 13 -4.35 -12.48 -1.46
CA GLN A 13 -3.91 -12.13 -2.80
C GLN A 13 -3.95 -10.63 -3.07
N LEU A 14 -3.13 -10.21 -4.02
CA LEU A 14 -3.15 -8.89 -4.64
C LEU A 14 -3.59 -9.07 -6.08
N ARG A 15 -4.83 -8.69 -6.41
CA ARG A 15 -5.32 -8.71 -7.78
C ARG A 15 -5.18 -7.32 -8.43
N PRO A 16 -4.86 -7.22 -9.72
CA PRO A 16 -4.88 -5.94 -10.42
C PRO A 16 -6.22 -5.23 -10.22
N ILE A 17 -6.17 -3.91 -10.00
CA ILE A 17 -7.37 -3.09 -9.89
C ILE A 17 -8.15 -3.09 -11.21
N GLN A 18 -9.48 -3.21 -11.11
CA GLN A 18 -10.45 -3.00 -12.15
C GLN A 18 -11.13 -1.66 -11.84
N LEU A 19 -10.64 -0.59 -12.47
CA LEU A 19 -10.86 0.78 -11.98
C LEU A 19 -12.36 1.12 -11.85
N THR A 20 -13.20 0.77 -12.83
CA THR A 20 -14.64 1.09 -12.78
C THR A 20 -15.34 0.33 -11.65
N GLU A 21 -15.03 -0.96 -11.50
CA GLU A 21 -15.68 -1.88 -10.57
C GLU A 21 -15.24 -1.63 -9.12
N ASP A 22 -13.96 -1.32 -8.92
CA ASP A 22 -13.35 -1.24 -7.59
C ASP A 22 -13.53 0.11 -6.90
N LEU A 23 -13.94 1.18 -7.61
CA LEU A 23 -14.18 2.49 -7.00
C LEU A 23 -15.22 2.43 -5.87
N SER A 24 -16.32 1.73 -6.12
CA SER A 24 -17.40 1.56 -5.15
C SER A 24 -16.98 0.72 -3.94
N ILE A 25 -16.07 -0.24 -4.16
CA ILE A 25 -15.49 -1.11 -3.13
C ILE A 25 -14.54 -0.32 -2.23
N ALA A 26 -13.73 0.57 -2.82
CA ALA A 26 -12.76 1.37 -2.09
C ALA A 26 -13.37 2.54 -1.31
N LEU A 27 -14.52 3.07 -1.77
CA LEU A 27 -15.20 4.20 -1.14
C LEU A 27 -15.34 4.09 0.39
N PRO A 28 -15.90 3.00 0.97
CA PRO A 28 -16.01 2.88 2.42
C PRO A 28 -14.65 2.90 3.14
N TRP A 29 -13.56 2.44 2.53
CA TRP A 29 -12.23 2.44 3.13
C TRP A 29 -11.70 3.86 3.32
N TYR A 30 -11.91 4.74 2.34
CA TYR A 30 -11.47 6.13 2.40
C TYR A 30 -12.50 7.08 3.04
N GLN A 31 -13.66 6.55 3.46
CA GLN A 31 -14.56 7.24 4.39
C GLN A 31 -14.16 7.01 5.86
N ASP A 32 -13.32 6.01 6.14
CA ASP A 32 -12.80 5.76 7.48
C ASP A 32 -11.70 6.78 7.84
N LYS A 33 -11.98 7.59 8.86
CA LYS A 33 -11.06 8.60 9.38
C LYS A 33 -9.76 7.98 9.91
N GLU A 34 -9.79 6.76 10.44
CA GLU A 34 -8.59 6.08 10.92
C GLU A 34 -7.66 5.71 9.76
N VAL A 35 -8.22 5.26 8.62
CA VAL A 35 -7.45 5.01 7.40
C VAL A 35 -6.76 6.29 6.96
N LEU A 36 -7.54 7.36 6.78
CA LEU A 36 -7.01 8.66 6.32
C LEU A 36 -6.01 9.27 7.29
N TYR A 37 -6.23 9.13 8.60
CA TYR A 37 -5.29 9.60 9.61
C TYR A 37 -3.91 8.97 9.42
N TYR A 38 -3.84 7.67 9.13
CA TYR A 38 -2.57 6.96 8.99
C TYR A 38 -1.96 7.02 7.58
N SER A 39 -2.76 7.19 6.51
CA SER A 39 -2.29 7.22 5.12
C SER A 39 -2.09 8.65 4.58
N GLU A 40 -3.07 9.53 4.78
CA GLU A 40 -3.11 10.89 4.24
C GLU A 40 -2.74 11.97 5.27
N GLY A 41 -2.81 11.57 6.54
CA GLY A 41 -2.37 12.31 7.71
C GLY A 41 -3.52 12.97 8.47
N GLU A 42 -3.21 13.38 9.71
CA GLU A 42 -4.16 14.05 10.61
C GLU A 42 -4.90 15.23 9.96
N GLY A 43 -6.21 15.32 10.20
CA GLY A 43 -7.06 16.40 9.68
C GLY A 43 -7.46 16.25 8.22
N THR A 44 -7.19 15.11 7.59
CA THR A 44 -7.70 14.79 6.25
C THR A 44 -9.20 14.47 6.31
N LEU A 45 -9.98 15.07 5.41
CA LEU A 45 -11.41 14.80 5.28
C LEU A 45 -11.67 13.52 4.47
N PRO A 46 -12.76 12.77 4.77
CA PRO A 46 -13.22 11.63 3.97
C PRO A 46 -13.19 11.89 2.46
N TYR A 47 -12.64 10.95 1.69
CA TYR A 47 -12.60 11.08 0.24
C TYR A 47 -13.93 10.70 -0.38
N ASP A 48 -14.41 11.54 -1.28
CA ASP A 48 -15.52 11.21 -2.17
C ASP A 48 -15.04 10.34 -3.34
N ILE A 49 -16.00 9.80 -4.11
CA ILE A 49 -15.68 8.91 -5.22
C ILE A 49 -14.83 9.59 -6.30
N THR A 50 -15.00 10.90 -6.51
CA THR A 50 -14.23 11.67 -7.49
C THR A 50 -12.76 11.80 -7.09
N THR A 51 -12.49 11.96 -5.78
CA THR A 51 -11.14 12.01 -5.23
C THR A 51 -10.46 10.64 -5.34
N ILE A 52 -11.17 9.56 -5.02
CA ILE A 52 -10.65 8.19 -5.16
C ILE A 52 -10.35 7.86 -6.62
N GLU A 53 -11.24 8.24 -7.55
CA GLU A 53 -11.02 8.05 -8.99
C GLU A 53 -9.78 8.78 -9.49
N ARG A 54 -9.60 10.05 -9.09
CA ARG A 54 -8.39 10.82 -9.42
C ARG A 54 -7.14 10.16 -8.85
N MET A 55 -7.20 9.69 -7.60
CA MET A 55 -6.11 9.01 -6.94
C MET A 55 -5.72 7.72 -7.68
N TYR A 56 -6.67 6.83 -7.99
CA TYR A 56 -6.38 5.60 -8.73
C TYR A 56 -5.91 5.85 -10.16
N ASN A 57 -6.44 6.85 -10.87
CA ASN A 57 -5.93 7.23 -12.18
C ASN A 57 -4.45 7.69 -12.11
N TYR A 58 -4.09 8.47 -11.08
CA TYR A 58 -2.70 8.84 -10.86
C TYR A 58 -1.83 7.62 -10.52
N LEU A 59 -2.27 6.77 -9.59
CA LEU A 59 -1.49 5.60 -9.15
C LEU A 59 -1.31 4.57 -10.28
N THR A 60 -2.33 4.29 -11.08
CA THR A 60 -2.25 3.34 -12.21
C THR A 60 -1.34 3.85 -13.33
N LYS A 61 -1.25 5.17 -13.53
CA LYS A 61 -0.26 5.78 -14.41
C LYS A 61 1.17 5.56 -13.91
N ASN A 62 1.40 5.72 -12.60
CA ASN A 62 2.75 5.74 -12.00
C ASN A 62 3.24 4.40 -11.39
N GLY A 63 2.36 3.41 -11.18
CA GLY A 63 2.70 2.13 -10.53
C GLY A 63 1.75 0.97 -10.87
N GLU A 64 1.99 -0.21 -10.31
CA GLU A 64 1.06 -1.34 -10.33
C GLU A 64 0.13 -1.21 -9.12
N VAL A 65 -1.19 -1.07 -9.36
CA VAL A 65 -2.20 -0.89 -8.30
C VAL A 65 -3.00 -2.17 -8.11
N TYR A 66 -3.16 -2.60 -6.87
CA TYR A 66 -3.76 -3.86 -6.50
C TYR A 66 -4.89 -3.67 -5.49
N ILE A 67 -5.93 -4.49 -5.62
CA ILE A 67 -6.86 -4.76 -4.53
C ILE A 67 -6.31 -5.92 -3.69
N ILE A 68 -6.26 -5.70 -2.38
CA ILE A 68 -5.91 -6.71 -1.38
C ILE A 68 -7.16 -7.52 -1.08
N GLU A 69 -7.10 -8.83 -1.28
CA GLU A 69 -8.19 -9.73 -0.98
C GLU A 69 -7.76 -10.81 0.01
N ILE A 70 -8.68 -11.18 0.91
CA ILE A 70 -8.54 -12.32 1.82
C ILE A 70 -9.56 -13.38 1.44
N ARG A 71 -9.13 -14.64 1.42
CA ARG A 71 -10.01 -15.78 1.21
C ARG A 71 -10.74 -16.10 2.51
N ILE A 72 -12.07 -16.00 2.48
CA ILE A 72 -12.95 -16.44 3.56
C ILE A 72 -13.86 -17.52 2.99
N SER A 73 -13.73 -18.75 3.49
CA SER A 73 -14.34 -19.94 2.87
C SER A 73 -13.90 -20.07 1.39
N ASP A 74 -14.85 -20.06 0.45
CA ASP A 74 -14.58 -20.17 -1.00
C ASP A 74 -14.70 -18.84 -1.76
N GLN A 75 -14.67 -17.72 -1.04
CA GLN A 75 -14.77 -16.39 -1.64
C GLN A 75 -13.56 -15.51 -1.32
N TRP A 76 -13.12 -14.74 -2.30
CA TRP A 76 -12.14 -13.67 -2.13
C TRP A 76 -12.86 -12.38 -1.78
N ILE A 77 -12.52 -11.81 -0.63
CA ILE A 77 -13.14 -10.60 -0.10
C ILE A 77 -12.13 -9.46 -0.19
N PRO A 78 -12.44 -8.36 -0.88
CA PRO A 78 -11.58 -7.18 -0.92
C PRO A 78 -11.58 -6.49 0.44
N ILE A 79 -10.38 -6.21 0.96
CA ILE A 79 -10.19 -5.65 2.30
C ILE A 79 -9.35 -4.37 2.32
N GLY A 80 -8.83 -3.95 1.17
CA GLY A 80 -7.95 -2.79 1.04
C GLY A 80 -7.26 -2.73 -0.31
N ASP A 81 -6.32 -1.82 -0.45
CA ASP A 81 -5.54 -1.63 -1.69
C ASP A 81 -4.05 -1.39 -1.40
N ALA A 82 -3.24 -1.65 -2.42
CA ALA A 82 -1.80 -1.48 -2.38
C ALA A 82 -1.27 -1.02 -3.73
N THR A 83 -0.25 -0.17 -3.72
CA THR A 83 0.45 0.23 -4.96
C THR A 83 1.92 -0.13 -4.89
N LEU A 84 2.48 -0.59 -6.01
CA LEU A 84 3.91 -0.73 -6.24
C LEU A 84 4.37 0.29 -7.28
N SER A 85 5.09 1.32 -6.85
CA SER A 85 5.68 2.34 -7.72
C SER A 85 7.13 2.63 -7.33
N ASN A 86 7.87 3.30 -8.21
CA ASN A 86 9.27 3.67 -7.95
C ASN A 86 9.42 4.68 -6.80
N GLU A 87 8.40 5.50 -6.55
CA GLU A 87 8.45 6.60 -5.59
C GLU A 87 7.81 6.22 -4.24
N MET A 88 6.72 5.46 -4.28
CA MET A 88 5.95 5.11 -3.09
C MET A 88 5.30 3.72 -3.19
N ILE A 89 5.01 3.15 -2.03
CA ILE A 89 4.27 1.89 -1.90
C ILE A 89 3.14 1.99 -0.87
N PRO A 90 2.11 2.83 -1.11
CA PRO A 90 0.99 2.97 -0.20
C PRO A 90 0.26 1.63 -0.04
N VAL A 91 -0.14 1.32 1.19
CA VAL A 91 -0.93 0.15 1.56
C VAL A 91 -2.01 0.59 2.54
N VAL A 92 -3.26 0.30 2.19
CA VAL A 92 -4.44 0.59 3.01
C VAL A 92 -5.11 -0.74 3.36
N ILE A 93 -5.37 -0.98 4.65
CA ILE A 93 -6.25 -2.06 5.11
C ILE A 93 -7.56 -1.42 5.52
N GLY A 94 -8.50 -1.35 4.58
CA GLY A 94 -9.78 -0.70 4.72
C GLY A 94 -10.69 -1.35 5.76
N HIS A 95 -10.68 -2.68 5.85
CA HIS A 95 -11.46 -3.42 6.84
C HIS A 95 -10.75 -3.48 8.20
N LYS A 96 -11.37 -2.89 9.23
CA LYS A 96 -10.77 -2.72 10.57
C LYS A 96 -10.40 -4.06 11.22
N GLU A 97 -11.21 -5.08 11.01
CA GLU A 97 -11.02 -6.43 11.56
C GLU A 97 -9.76 -7.14 11.04
N PHE A 98 -9.11 -6.64 9.98
CA PHE A 98 -7.84 -7.18 9.46
C PHE A 98 -6.60 -6.37 9.88
N ARG A 99 -6.80 -5.20 10.51
CA ARG A 99 -5.70 -4.35 11.01
C ARG A 99 -5.02 -5.01 12.22
N GLY A 100 -3.72 -4.78 12.38
CA GLY A 100 -2.94 -5.35 13.49
C GLY A 100 -2.70 -6.87 13.44
N LYS A 101 -3.22 -7.58 12.43
CA LYS A 101 -3.10 -9.05 12.27
C LYS A 101 -1.97 -9.49 11.33
N GLY A 102 -1.03 -8.60 11.03
CA GLY A 102 0.10 -8.90 10.13
C GLY A 102 -0.21 -8.85 8.63
N VAL A 103 -1.45 -8.53 8.23
CA VAL A 103 -1.86 -8.43 6.82
C VAL A 103 -0.98 -7.45 6.03
N GLY A 104 -0.77 -6.24 6.53
CA GLY A 104 0.12 -5.26 5.88
C GLY A 104 1.53 -5.81 5.62
N LYS A 105 2.10 -6.57 6.57
CA LYS A 105 3.41 -7.19 6.41
C LYS A 105 3.43 -8.22 5.27
N ARG A 106 2.37 -9.03 5.15
CA ARG A 106 2.21 -10.02 4.07
C ARG A 106 2.08 -9.32 2.71
N VAL A 107 1.30 -8.24 2.64
CA VAL A 107 1.16 -7.41 1.43
C VAL A 107 2.52 -6.85 0.99
N ILE A 108 3.27 -6.20 1.89
CA ILE A 108 4.60 -5.66 1.55
C ILE A 108 5.56 -6.76 1.09
N ASN A 109 5.54 -7.95 1.71
CA ASN A 109 6.35 -9.08 1.24
C ASN A 109 6.00 -9.51 -0.19
N LEU A 110 4.71 -9.51 -0.58
CA LEU A 110 4.31 -9.77 -1.96
C LEU A 110 4.81 -8.67 -2.91
N LEU A 111 4.72 -7.41 -2.51
CA LEU A 111 5.26 -6.29 -3.31
C LEU A 111 6.78 -6.37 -3.47
N ILE A 112 7.51 -6.77 -2.42
CA ILE A 112 8.96 -7.01 -2.49
C ILE A 112 9.29 -8.12 -3.50
N LYS A 113 8.58 -9.26 -3.43
CA LYS A 113 8.74 -10.34 -4.39
C LYS A 113 8.47 -9.85 -5.81
N ARG A 114 7.39 -9.08 -6.00
CA ARG A 114 7.03 -8.50 -7.30
C ARG A 114 8.09 -7.54 -7.83
N ALA A 115 8.61 -6.65 -7.00
CA ALA A 115 9.70 -5.75 -7.38
C ALA A 115 10.96 -6.51 -7.83
N LYS A 116 11.30 -7.62 -7.14
CA LYS A 116 12.41 -8.51 -7.56
C LYS A 116 12.14 -9.18 -8.91
N GLU A 117 10.93 -9.67 -9.17
CA GLU A 117 10.55 -10.22 -10.48
C GLU A 117 10.69 -9.17 -11.61
N LEU A 118 10.43 -7.91 -11.28
CA LEU A 118 10.60 -6.77 -12.20
C LEU A 118 12.06 -6.30 -12.29
N ASN A 119 13.02 -6.99 -11.67
CA ASN A 119 14.45 -6.65 -11.61
C ASN A 119 14.72 -5.27 -11.01
N TRP A 120 13.89 -4.82 -10.06
CA TRP A 120 14.15 -3.58 -9.35
C TRP A 120 15.36 -3.74 -8.42
N LYS A 121 16.15 -2.67 -8.30
CA LYS A 121 17.32 -2.61 -7.40
C LYS A 121 16.94 -2.16 -5.99
N GLN A 122 15.81 -1.50 -5.84
CA GLN A 122 15.37 -0.92 -4.59
C GLN A 122 13.86 -0.66 -4.59
N ILE A 123 13.30 -0.46 -3.41
CA ILE A 123 11.95 0.06 -3.19
C ILE A 123 12.06 1.28 -2.28
N ASN A 124 11.33 2.34 -2.62
CA ASN A 124 11.27 3.56 -1.84
C ASN A 124 9.89 3.68 -1.17
N VAL A 125 9.88 4.19 0.07
CA VAL A 125 8.69 4.63 0.78
C VAL A 125 8.85 6.12 1.03
N HIS A 126 8.12 6.92 0.27
CA HIS A 126 8.26 8.38 0.33
C HIS A 126 7.87 8.97 1.69
N LYS A 127 6.83 8.46 2.34
CA LYS A 127 6.28 9.09 3.54
C LYS A 127 5.59 8.10 4.46
N ILE A 128 6.09 7.99 5.69
CA ILE A 128 5.39 7.38 6.82
C ILE A 128 5.37 8.39 7.95
N TYR A 129 4.18 8.83 8.36
CA TYR A 129 4.05 9.80 9.47
C TYR A 129 4.72 9.29 10.75
N SER A 130 5.37 10.18 11.48
CA SER A 130 6.13 9.84 12.71
C SER A 130 5.25 9.15 13.75
N TYR A 131 3.98 9.53 13.86
CA TYR A 131 2.99 8.90 14.76
C TYR A 131 2.48 7.54 14.27
N ASN A 132 2.69 7.16 13.01
CA ASN A 132 2.34 5.83 12.48
C ASN A 132 3.40 4.78 12.88
N VAL A 133 3.54 4.56 14.19
CA VAL A 133 4.53 3.65 14.78
C VAL A 133 4.39 2.23 14.25
N ALA A 134 3.15 1.76 14.03
CA ALA A 134 2.88 0.43 13.50
C ALA A 134 3.48 0.22 12.11
N SER A 135 3.25 1.17 11.19
CA SER A 135 3.82 1.11 9.84
C SER A 135 5.34 1.20 9.85
N ARG A 136 5.93 2.14 10.62
CA ARG A 136 7.39 2.27 10.74
C ARG A 136 8.05 0.97 11.21
N LYS A 137 7.55 0.39 12.30
CA LYS A 137 8.04 -0.91 12.81
C LYS A 137 7.87 -2.05 11.81
N MET A 138 6.75 -2.07 11.08
CA MET A 138 6.53 -3.08 10.04
C MET A 138 7.58 -2.99 8.94
N PHE A 139 7.81 -1.80 8.38
CA PHE A 139 8.81 -1.58 7.34
C PHE A 139 10.23 -1.90 7.82
N GLU A 140 10.61 -1.42 9.01
CA GLU A 140 11.90 -1.73 9.63
C GLU A 140 12.08 -3.25 9.83
N SER A 141 11.04 -3.97 10.25
CA SER A 141 11.08 -5.44 10.39
C SER A 141 11.24 -6.21 9.07
N LEU A 142 11.05 -5.54 7.94
CA LEU A 142 11.23 -6.09 6.59
C LEU A 142 12.56 -5.65 5.95
N GLY A 143 13.45 -5.03 6.73
CA GLY A 143 14.77 -4.60 6.29
C GLY A 143 14.80 -3.24 5.59
N PHE A 144 13.69 -2.49 5.60
CA PHE A 144 13.72 -1.10 5.14
C PHE A 144 14.52 -0.25 6.13
N THR A 145 15.41 0.58 5.62
CA THR A 145 16.20 1.53 6.40
C THR A 145 15.64 2.94 6.22
N LYS A 146 15.57 3.70 7.32
CA LYS A 146 15.18 5.11 7.28
C LYS A 146 16.23 5.90 6.49
N THR A 147 15.79 6.75 5.56
CA THR A 147 16.68 7.56 4.71
C THR A 147 16.66 9.04 5.06
N GLU A 148 15.50 9.57 5.44
CA GLU A 148 15.32 11.00 5.74
C GLU A 148 14.14 11.21 6.70
N ASN A 149 14.07 12.40 7.27
CA ASN A 149 12.86 12.92 7.91
C ASN A 149 12.43 14.20 7.18
N GLY A 150 11.14 14.48 7.18
CA GLY A 150 10.59 15.67 6.54
C GLY A 150 9.34 16.16 7.24
N LEU A 151 8.88 17.33 6.79
CA LEU A 151 7.58 17.90 7.11
C LEU A 151 6.76 17.94 5.83
N ASP A 152 5.48 17.60 5.92
CA ASP A 152 4.57 17.82 4.80
C ASP A 152 4.06 19.27 4.76
N GLU A 153 3.20 19.58 3.79
CA GLU A 153 2.63 20.91 3.58
C GLU A 153 1.86 21.46 4.78
N LYS A 154 1.45 20.60 5.72
CA LYS A 154 0.74 20.98 6.95
C LYS A 154 1.65 20.95 8.19
N GLY A 155 2.96 20.81 8.00
CA GLY A 155 3.93 20.74 9.09
C GLY A 155 3.92 19.42 9.86
N ARG A 156 3.36 18.35 9.30
CA ARG A 156 3.31 17.04 9.96
C ARG A 156 4.59 16.27 9.68
N GLU A 157 5.22 15.77 10.74
CA GLU A 157 6.46 15.00 10.63
C GLU A 157 6.26 13.63 10.00
N TYR A 158 7.18 13.28 9.10
CA TYR A 158 7.27 11.94 8.53
C TYR A 158 8.72 11.48 8.38
N SER A 159 8.88 10.20 8.12
CA SER A 159 10.14 9.59 7.72
C SER A 159 9.98 8.83 6.41
N SER A 160 11.01 8.89 5.58
CA SER A 160 11.10 8.10 4.36
C SER A 160 12.00 6.89 4.59
N TYR A 161 11.74 5.83 3.83
CA TYR A 161 12.43 4.56 3.97
C TYR A 161 12.82 3.98 2.62
N LYS A 162 13.82 3.11 2.63
CA LYS A 162 14.29 2.41 1.44
C LYS A 162 14.64 0.97 1.76
N LEU A 163 14.35 0.06 0.84
CA LEU A 163 14.87 -1.31 0.83
C LEU A 163 15.77 -1.49 -0.37
N ILE A 164 17.01 -1.95 -0.17
CA ILE A 164 17.87 -2.43 -1.25
C ILE A 164 17.46 -3.86 -1.56
N LEU A 165 17.19 -4.14 -2.83
CA LEU A 165 16.88 -5.48 -3.29
C LEU A 165 18.18 -6.10 -3.80
N ASP A 166 18.71 -7.06 -3.05
CA ASP A 166 19.80 -7.89 -3.55
C ASP A 166 19.30 -8.60 -4.81
N SER A 167 20.15 -8.61 -5.85
CA SER A 167 19.94 -9.50 -6.99
C SER A 167 19.78 -10.91 -6.44
N LEU A 168 18.70 -11.61 -6.84
CA LEU A 168 18.61 -13.05 -6.63
C LEU A 168 19.95 -13.63 -7.09
N GLY A 169 20.69 -14.23 -6.16
CA GLY A 169 21.91 -14.96 -6.50
C GLY A 169 21.55 -15.88 -7.66
N LYS A 170 22.32 -15.76 -8.74
CA LYS A 170 22.23 -16.66 -9.89
C LYS A 170 22.33 -18.11 -9.43
#